data_AF-A0AAP5YCX9-F1
#
_entry.id   AF-A0AAP5YCX9-F1
#
_cell.length_a   1.000
_cell.length_b   1.000
_cell.length_c   1.000
_cell.angle_alpha   90.00
_cell.angle_beta   90.00
_cell.angle_gamma   90.00
#
_symmetry.space_group_name_H-M   'P 1'
#
loop_
_entity.id
_entity.type
_entity.pdbx_description
1 polymer ?
#
loop_
_entity_poly.entity_id
_entity_poly.type
_entity_poly.pdbx_seq_one_letter_code
_entity_poly.pdbx_strand_id
1 'polypeptide(L)'
;MEALTALFRALFNSARDLLPIVIVITFFQLVVLQEPLPNLVSILFGLLLVILGLTFFIFGLELGLFPIGENMAQAFARKGSVFWLLIFAFCLGFGTTIAEPALTAVAEEASEVAAEGGMIPNSEQSMTEYGVGLRITVAFSVGVA
;
A
#
# COMPACT_ATOMS: atom_id res chain seq x y z
N MET A 1 30.26 7.29 8.37
CA MET A 1 30.09 7.12 6.90
C MET A 1 28.97 6.14 6.57
N GLU A 2 28.77 5.06 7.34
CA GLU A 2 27.74 4.06 7.05
C GLU A 2 26.29 4.57 7.06
N ALA A 3 25.93 5.48 7.97
CA ALA A 3 24.57 6.06 8.03
C ALA A 3 24.24 6.90 6.77
N LEU A 4 25.22 7.64 6.25
CA LEU A 4 25.04 8.45 5.04
C LEU A 4 24.86 7.56 3.80
N THR A 5 25.61 6.46 3.72
CA THR A 5 25.46 5.49 2.63
C THR A 5 24.13 4.73 2.72
N ALA A 6 23.65 4.42 3.94
CA ALA A 6 22.34 3.81 4.13
C ALA A 6 21.20 4.75 3.70
N LEU A 7 21.27 6.03 4.08
CA LEU A 7 20.31 7.05 3.67
C LEU A 7 20.30 7.23 2.14
N PHE A 8 21.48 7.30 1.51
CA PHE A 8 21.57 7.44 0.06
C PHE A 8 21.00 6.22 -0.68
N ARG A 9 21.20 5.02 -0.13
CA ARG A 9 20.62 3.79 -0.66
C ARG A 9 19.09 3.78 -0.51
N ALA A 10 18.57 4.22 0.63
CA ALA A 10 17.15 4.35 0.87
C ALA A 10 16.49 5.36 -0.10
N LEU A 11 17.12 6.52 -0.33
CA LEU A 11 16.70 7.50 -1.34
C LEU A 11 16.61 6.87 -2.73
N PHE A 12 17.64 6.12 -3.14
CA PHE A 12 17.65 5.46 -4.44
C PHE A 12 16.56 4.38 -4.57
N ASN A 13 16.33 3.62 -3.50
CA ASN A 13 15.25 2.63 -3.46
C ASN A 13 13.88 3.30 -3.60
N SER A 14 13.58 4.34 -2.81
CA SER A 14 12.31 5.06 -2.92
C SER A 14 12.12 5.72 -4.30
N ALA A 15 13.19 6.24 -4.91
CA ALA A 15 13.13 6.76 -6.28
C ALA A 15 12.81 5.65 -7.30
N ARG A 16 13.39 4.46 -7.12
CA ARG A 16 13.10 3.28 -7.95
C ARG A 16 11.67 2.80 -7.78
N ASP A 17 11.13 2.83 -6.57
CA ASP A 17 9.76 2.40 -6.27
C ASP A 17 8.71 3.32 -6.89
N LEU A 18 9.00 4.62 -7.03
CA LEU A 18 8.14 5.58 -7.71
C LEU A 18 8.29 5.58 -9.24
N LEU A 19 9.37 5.01 -9.76
CA LEU A 19 9.66 5.00 -11.20
C LEU A 19 8.50 4.42 -12.05
N PRO A 20 7.84 3.30 -11.68
CA PRO A 20 6.71 2.78 -12.44
C PRO A 20 5.57 3.78 -12.56
N ILE A 21 5.27 4.53 -11.50
CA ILE A 21 4.22 5.56 -11.50
C ILE A 21 4.60 6.68 -12.46
N VAL A 22 5.84 7.18 -12.40
CA VAL A 22 6.35 8.22 -13.31
C VAL A 22 6.30 7.75 -14.77
N ILE A 23 6.67 6.49 -15.02
CA ILE A 23 6.61 5.88 -16.36
C ILE A 23 5.17 5.84 -16.87
N VAL A 24 4.23 5.32 -16.06
CA VAL A 24 2.83 5.21 -16.46
C VAL A 24 2.25 6.59 -16.75
N ILE A 25 2.43 7.57 -15.86
CA ILE A 25 1.92 8.93 -16.06
C ILE A 25 2.51 9.55 -17.34
N THR A 26 3.83 9.45 -17.52
CA THR A 26 4.51 10.03 -18.69
C THR A 26 4.07 9.36 -19.99
N PHE A 27 3.90 8.04 -19.98
CA PHE A 27 3.40 7.28 -21.13
C PHE A 27 1.98 7.71 -21.50
N PHE A 28 1.06 7.76 -20.53
CA PHE A 28 -0.31 8.17 -20.80
C PHE A 28 -0.38 9.62 -21.28
N GLN A 29 0.39 10.53 -20.71
CA GLN A 29 0.39 11.93 -21.14
C GLN A 29 0.93 12.12 -22.56
N LEU A 30 2.12 11.59 -22.85
CA LEU A 30 2.77 11.83 -24.14
C LEU A 30 2.21 10.97 -25.27
N VAL A 31 1.85 9.71 -25.00
CA VAL A 31 1.45 8.74 -26.03
C VAL A 31 -0.07 8.69 -26.20
N VAL A 32 -0.83 8.63 -25.11
CA VAL A 32 -2.29 8.43 -25.15
C VAL A 32 -3.03 9.77 -25.28
N LEU A 33 -2.73 10.72 -24.40
CA LEU A 33 -3.37 12.04 -24.36
C LEU A 33 -2.74 13.04 -25.34
N GLN A 34 -1.49 12.81 -25.74
CA GLN A 34 -0.70 13.67 -26.64
C GLN A 34 -0.55 15.11 -26.11
N GLU A 35 -0.55 15.29 -24.80
CA GLU A 35 -0.36 16.58 -24.15
C GLU A 35 0.99 16.63 -23.42
N PRO A 36 1.70 17.77 -23.44
CA PRO A 36 2.88 17.94 -22.61
C PRO A 36 2.47 17.97 -21.14
N LEU A 37 3.33 17.43 -20.26
CA LEU A 37 3.08 17.39 -18.82
C LEU A 37 2.82 18.81 -18.27
N PRO A 38 1.61 19.10 -17.77
CA PRO A 38 1.31 20.41 -17.20
C PRO A 38 2.08 20.62 -15.91
N ASN A 39 2.58 21.84 -15.68
CA ASN A 39 3.25 22.24 -14.44
C ASN A 39 4.42 21.32 -14.04
N LEU A 40 5.29 20.95 -14.99
CA LEU A 40 6.42 20.03 -14.78
C LEU A 40 7.27 20.35 -13.54
N VAL A 41 7.50 21.64 -13.26
CA VAL A 41 8.26 22.09 -12.08
C VAL A 41 7.56 21.69 -10.77
N SER A 42 6.23 21.84 -10.71
CA SER A 42 5.44 21.46 -9.53
C SER A 42 5.46 19.94 -9.34
N ILE A 43 5.34 19.17 -10.43
CA ILE A 43 5.43 17.70 -10.39
C ILE A 43 6.80 17.25 -9.90
N LEU A 44 7.89 17.81 -10.41
CA LEU A 44 9.25 17.47 -9.98
C LEU A 44 9.48 17.80 -8.50
N PHE A 45 8.98 18.95 -8.05
CA PHE A 45 9.09 19.33 -6.64
C PHE A 45 8.27 18.40 -5.74
N GLY A 46 7.04 18.08 -6.13
CA GLY A 46 6.20 17.11 -5.43
C GLY A 46 6.84 15.73 -5.37
N LEU A 47 7.39 15.25 -6.50
CA LEU A 47 8.11 13.98 -6.57
C LEU A 47 9.31 13.96 -5.60
N LEU A 48 10.07 15.04 -5.55
CA LEU A 48 11.18 15.17 -4.61
C LEU A 48 10.71 15.09 -3.15
N LEU A 49 9.62 15.80 -2.80
CA LEU A 49 9.04 15.73 -1.45
C LEU A 49 8.53 14.32 -1.11
N VAL A 50 7.90 13.62 -2.06
CA VAL A 50 7.43 12.24 -1.86
C VAL A 50 8.62 11.28 -1.67
N ILE A 51 9.69 11.39 -2.48
CA ILE A 51 10.89 10.57 -2.31
C ILE A 51 11.51 10.78 -0.92
N LEU A 52 11.66 12.04 -0.50
CA LEU A 52 12.19 12.36 0.83
C LEU A 52 11.29 11.83 1.95
N GLY A 53 9.98 12.04 1.83
CA GLY A 53 8.99 11.58 2.80
C GLY A 53 8.97 10.06 2.94
N LEU A 54 8.90 9.33 1.82
CA LEU A 54 8.96 7.86 1.80
C LEU A 54 10.29 7.35 2.36
N THR A 55 11.40 7.99 2.00
CA THR A 55 12.72 7.58 2.50
C THR A 55 12.79 7.69 4.03
N PHE A 56 12.41 8.84 4.60
CA PHE A 56 12.45 9.02 6.05
C PHE A 56 11.42 8.14 6.76
N PHE A 57 10.26 7.92 6.16
CA PHE A 57 9.24 7.03 6.69
C PHE A 57 9.76 5.58 6.77
N ILE A 58 10.22 5.01 5.65
CA ILE A 58 10.73 3.64 5.59
C ILE A 58 11.96 3.48 6.49
N PHE A 59 12.90 4.43 6.45
CA PHE A 59 14.06 4.40 7.34
C PHE A 59 13.68 4.44 8.82
N GLY A 60 12.66 5.22 9.18
CA GLY A 60 12.10 5.23 10.53
C GLY A 60 11.46 3.90 10.93
N LEU A 61 10.76 3.23 10.00
CA LEU A 61 10.20 1.91 10.21
C LEU A 61 11.28 0.84 10.40
N GLU A 62 12.34 0.86 9.59
CA GLU A 62 13.48 -0.05 9.68
C GLU A 62 14.23 0.05 11.01
N LEU A 63 14.32 1.24 11.59
CA LEU A 63 14.95 1.43 12.90
C LEU A 63 14.02 1.09 14.07
N GLY A 64 12.70 1.25 13.89
CA GLY A 64 11.71 1.14 14.96
C GLY A 64 10.86 -0.11 14.88
N LEU A 65 9.85 -0.09 14.00
CA LEU A 65 8.77 -1.08 13.97
C LEU A 65 9.20 -2.43 13.37
N PHE A 66 10.02 -2.44 12.32
CA PHE A 66 10.41 -3.70 11.64
C PHE A 66 11.23 -4.63 12.54
N PRO A 67 12.25 -4.16 13.30
CA PRO A 67 12.98 -5.02 14.23
C PRO A 67 12.08 -5.65 15.29
N ILE A 68 11.03 -4.95 15.75
CA ILE A 68 10.09 -5.50 16.73
C ILE A 68 9.32 -6.67 16.11
N GLY A 69 8.76 -6.47 14.91
CA GLY A 69 8.03 -7.52 14.18
C GLY A 69 8.91 -8.74 13.86
N GLU A 70 10.12 -8.51 13.37
CA GLU A 70 11.08 -9.58 13.03
C GLU A 70 11.49 -10.38 14.27
N ASN A 71 11.82 -9.71 15.38
CA ASN A 71 12.20 -10.40 16.61
C ASN A 71 11.04 -11.22 17.18
N MET A 72 9.80 -10.71 17.11
CA MET A 72 8.61 -11.48 17.52
C MET A 72 8.41 -12.72 16.65
N ALA A 73 8.48 -12.58 15.32
CA ALA A 73 8.36 -13.70 14.40
C ALA A 73 9.45 -14.75 14.63
N GLN A 74 10.71 -14.32 14.80
CA GLN A 74 11.83 -15.22 15.11
C GLN A 74 11.66 -15.92 16.47
N ALA A 75 11.16 -15.22 17.49
CA ALA A 75 10.89 -15.81 18.80
C ALA A 75 9.82 -16.91 18.71
N PHE A 76 8.73 -16.68 17.97
CA PHE A 76 7.70 -17.70 17.73
C PHE A 76 8.24 -18.91 16.96
N ALA A 77 9.04 -18.67 15.92
CA ALA A 77 9.67 -19.73 15.14
C ALA A 77 10.64 -20.57 15.99
N ARG A 78 11.52 -19.94 16.78
CA ARG A 78 12.48 -20.63 17.66
C ARG A 78 11.82 -21.42 18.78
N LYS A 79 10.67 -20.95 19.29
CA LYS A 79 9.90 -21.65 20.33
C LYS A 79 9.18 -22.90 19.78
N GLY A 80 9.21 -23.13 18.47
CA GLY A 80 8.51 -24.25 17.81
C GLY A 80 7.00 -24.09 17.76
N SER A 81 6.49 -22.88 18.03
CA SER A 81 5.07 -22.63 18.16
C SER A 81 4.45 -22.17 16.85
N VAL A 82 4.27 -23.10 15.92
CA VAL A 82 3.66 -22.87 14.61
C VAL A 82 2.28 -22.18 14.75
N PHE A 83 1.48 -22.56 15.74
CA PHE A 83 0.18 -21.94 15.99
C PHE A 83 0.26 -20.42 16.21
N TRP A 84 1.13 -19.96 17.11
CA TRP A 84 1.34 -18.53 17.36
C TRP A 84 1.98 -17.79 16.17
N LEU A 85 2.85 -18.47 15.42
CA LEU A 85 3.41 -17.91 14.19
C LEU A 85 2.33 -17.67 13.13
N LEU A 86 1.42 -18.63 12.93
CA LEU A 86 0.30 -18.51 11.99
C LEU A 86 -0.68 -17.41 12.40
N ILE A 87 -1.02 -17.30 13.69
CA ILE A 87 -1.87 -16.19 14.18
C ILE A 87 -1.20 -14.84 13.93
N PHE A 88 0.10 -14.72 14.18
CA PHE A 88 0.83 -13.48 13.95
C PHE A 88 0.84 -13.11 12.46
N ALA A 89 1.12 -14.07 11.58
CA ALA A 89 1.07 -13.87 10.13
C ALA A 89 -0.33 -13.46 9.66
N PHE A 90 -1.38 -14.14 10.15
CA PHE A 90 -2.76 -13.80 9.87
C PHE A 90 -3.11 -12.37 10.29
N CYS A 91 -2.74 -11.98 11.51
CA CYS A 91 -3.02 -10.62 12.00
C CYS A 91 -2.29 -9.54 11.18
N LEU A 92 -1.05 -9.79 10.76
CA LEU A 92 -0.32 -8.86 9.89
C LEU A 92 -0.94 -8.78 8.49
N GLY A 93 -1.25 -9.92 7.86
CA GLY A 93 -1.88 -9.96 6.54
C GLY A 93 -3.25 -9.27 6.56
N PHE A 94 -4.13 -9.68 7.47
CA PHE A 94 -5.44 -9.08 7.65
C PHE A 94 -5.36 -7.57 7.94
N GLY A 95 -4.52 -7.18 8.89
CA GLY A 95 -4.39 -5.80 9.35
C GLY A 95 -3.83 -4.86 8.28
N THR A 96 -2.84 -5.31 7.51
CA THR A 96 -2.27 -4.51 6.42
C THR A 96 -3.25 -4.36 5.26
N THR A 97 -3.95 -5.43 4.87
CA THR A 97 -4.92 -5.39 3.78
C THR A 97 -6.16 -4.55 4.13
N ILE A 98 -6.72 -4.66 5.34
CA ILE A 98 -7.90 -3.85 5.71
C ILE A 98 -7.57 -2.35 5.79
N ALA A 99 -6.33 -2.02 6.18
CA ALA A 99 -5.83 -0.65 6.26
C ALA A 99 -5.41 -0.08 4.89
N GLU A 100 -5.32 -0.92 3.85
CA GLU A 100 -4.82 -0.51 2.55
C GLU A 100 -5.81 0.46 1.84
N PRO A 101 -5.37 1.69 1.50
CA PRO A 101 -6.22 2.66 0.83
C PRO A 101 -6.65 2.22 -0.58
N ALA A 102 -5.77 1.50 -1.29
CA ALA A 102 -6.07 1.00 -2.63
C ALA A 102 -7.25 0.02 -2.62
N LEU A 103 -7.29 -0.91 -1.67
CA LEU A 103 -8.42 -1.82 -1.51
C LEU A 103 -9.70 -1.06 -1.12
N THR A 104 -9.58 0.02 -0.34
CA THR A 104 -10.73 0.86 0.00
C THR A 104 -11.33 1.50 -1.25
N ALA A 105 -10.52 2.10 -2.12
CA ALA A 105 -10.98 2.70 -3.37
C ALA A 105 -11.58 1.67 -4.33
N VAL A 106 -10.96 0.49 -4.48
CA VAL A 106 -11.50 -0.59 -5.31
C VAL A 106 -12.84 -1.09 -4.76
N ALA A 107 -13.00 -1.18 -3.45
CA ALA A 107 -14.25 -1.62 -2.84
C ALA A 107 -15.38 -0.60 -2.98
N GLU A 108 -15.05 0.69 -2.95
CA GLU A 108 -15.99 1.78 -3.22
C GLU A 108 -16.48 1.70 -4.68
N GLU A 109 -15.54 1.65 -5.64
CA GLU A 109 -15.87 1.50 -7.06
C GLU A 109 -16.70 0.23 -7.35
N ALA A 110 -16.32 -0.90 -6.74
CA ALA A 110 -17.06 -2.15 -6.89
C ALA A 110 -18.50 -2.04 -6.34
N SER A 111 -18.69 -1.27 -5.26
CA SER A 111 -20.02 -1.04 -4.68
C SER A 111 -20.90 -0.18 -5.59
N GLU A 112 -20.31 0.84 -6.24
CA GLU A 112 -21.00 1.72 -7.18
C GLU A 112 -21.45 0.94 -8.42
N VAL A 113 -20.52 0.19 -9.03
CA VAL A 113 -20.83 -0.67 -10.19
C VAL A 113 -21.89 -1.74 -9.86
N ALA A 114 -21.85 -2.31 -8.65
CA ALA A 114 -22.87 -3.27 -8.22
C ALA A 114 -24.26 -2.64 -8.02
N ALA A 115 -24.33 -1.40 -7.55
CA ALA A 115 -25.58 -0.65 -7.39
C ALA A 115 -26.17 -0.26 -8.75
N GLU A 116 -25.35 0.23 -9.67
CA GLU A 116 -25.76 0.54 -11.04
C GLU A 116 -26.23 -0.71 -11.80
N GLY A 117 -25.55 -1.84 -11.59
CA GLY A 117 -25.92 -3.13 -12.16
C GLY A 117 -27.17 -3.76 -11.54
N GLY A 118 -27.79 -3.15 -10.53
CA GLY A 118 -28.98 -3.64 -9.85
C GLY A 118 -28.76 -4.88 -8.98
N MET A 119 -27.50 -5.22 -8.66
CA MET A 119 -27.14 -6.34 -7.79
C MET A 119 -27.35 -6.00 -6.31
N ILE A 120 -27.20 -4.73 -5.95
CA ILE A 120 -27.50 -4.18 -4.62
C ILE A 120 -28.42 -2.96 -4.75
N PRO A 121 -29.17 -2.57 -3.70
CA PRO A 121 -29.96 -1.35 -3.71
C PRO A 121 -29.06 -0.12 -3.92
N ASN A 122 -29.50 0.82 -4.75
CA ASN A 122 -28.83 2.11 -4.95
C ASN A 122 -29.10 3.05 -3.75
N SER A 123 -28.53 2.68 -2.61
CA SER A 123 -28.52 3.46 -1.39
C SER A 123 -27.11 3.50 -0.82
N GLU A 124 -26.73 4.65 -0.27
CA GLU A 124 -25.41 4.88 0.31
C GLU A 124 -25.07 3.86 1.42
N GLN A 125 -26.09 3.47 2.20
CA GLN A 125 -25.96 2.45 3.23
C GLN A 125 -25.60 1.07 2.63
N SER A 126 -26.32 0.63 1.59
CA SER A 126 -26.04 -0.67 0.94
C SER A 126 -24.67 -0.71 0.27
N MET A 127 -24.24 0.39 -0.35
CA MET A 127 -22.91 0.50 -0.96
C MET A 127 -21.80 0.41 0.09
N THR A 128 -21.96 1.12 1.21
CA THR A 128 -21.00 1.09 2.32
C THR A 128 -20.90 -0.30 2.92
N GLU A 129 -22.03 -0.97 3.18
CA GLU A 129 -22.07 -2.34 3.69
C GLU A 129 -21.39 -3.33 2.74
N TYR A 130 -21.65 -3.21 1.43
CA TYR A 130 -20.99 -4.03 0.40
C TYR A 130 -19.48 -3.80 0.37
N GLY A 131 -19.04 -2.53 0.33
CA GLY A 131 -17.62 -2.18 0.29
C GLY A 131 -16.86 -2.66 1.53
N VAL A 132 -17.44 -2.49 2.73
CA VAL A 132 -16.87 -3.03 3.97
C VAL A 132 -16.83 -4.55 3.95
N GLY A 133 -17.90 -5.21 3.49
CA GLY A 133 -17.94 -6.66 3.35
C GLY A 133 -16.82 -7.18 2.45
N LEU A 134 -16.65 -6.57 1.27
CA LEU A 134 -15.59 -6.93 0.32
C LEU A 134 -14.20 -6.77 0.95
N ARG A 135 -13.95 -5.64 1.64
CA ARG A 135 -12.68 -5.40 2.33
C ARG A 135 -12.38 -6.45 3.38
N ILE A 136 -13.36 -6.82 4.20
CA ILE A 136 -13.21 -7.85 5.24
C ILE A 136 -12.95 -9.21 4.60
N THR A 137 -13.67 -9.58 3.53
CA THR A 137 -13.47 -10.85 2.83
C THR A 137 -12.07 -10.95 2.23
N VAL A 138 -11.61 -9.90 1.54
CA VAL A 138 -10.27 -9.86 0.95
C VAL A 138 -9.19 -9.88 2.05
N ALA A 139 -9.32 -9.06 3.08
CA ALA A 139 -8.38 -9.04 4.20
C ALA A 139 -8.30 -10.39 4.92
N PHE A 140 -9.44 -11.07 5.09
CA PHE A 140 -9.49 -12.42 5.66
C PHE A 140 -8.77 -13.42 4.75
N SER A 141 -9.03 -13.38 3.44
CA SER A 141 -8.36 -14.26 2.48
C SER A 141 -6.85 -14.06 2.47
N VAL A 142 -6.37 -12.82 2.53
CA VAL A 142 -4.93 -12.51 2.57
C VAL A 142 -4.33 -12.94 3.91
N GLY A 143 -5.04 -12.75 5.03
CA GLY A 143 -4.55 -13.22 6.33
C GLY A 143 -4.41 -14.75 6.39
N VAL A 144 -5.25 -15.50 5.68
CA VAL A 144 -5.19 -16.97 5.66
C VAL A 144 -4.10 -17.52 4.72
N ALA A 145 -3.74 -16.77 3.67
CA ALA A 145 -2.79 -17.17 2.64
C ALA A 145 -1.34 -17.19 3.14
#